data_AF-A0A920PKB1-F1
#
_entry.id   AF-A0A920PKB1-F1
#
_cell.length_a   1.000
_cell.length_b   1.000
_cell.length_c   1.000
_cell.angle_alpha   90.00
_cell.angle_beta   90.00
_cell.angle_gamma   90.00
#
_symmetry.space_group_name_H-M   'P 1'
#
loop_
_entity.id
_entity.type
_entity.pdbx_description
1 polymer ?
#
loop_
_entity_poly.entity_id
_entity_poly.type
_entity_poly.pdbx_seq_one_letter_code
_entity_poly.pdbx_strand_id
1 'polypeptide(L)'
;MSTGILASGALRFFPELPESKQSAIAALPLGNYNHVRFSIDAKLFPADLPERVLVEADFDSPILIYLRPYGFDCVTGIVAGRYADWLERSGPVESAEVVKEALSSVFGHDIVRHIKGDRQSAWRGNPFVRGAYSSARPGQFHQREVLGETVADRLFFAGEATSLNHFSTCHGAKMSGELAVRKVLVAITAP
;
A
#
# COMPACT_ATOMS: atom_id res chain seq x y z
N MET A 1 8.96 3.55 -10.25
CA MET A 1 9.05 2.11 -9.90
C MET A 1 9.01 1.97 -8.39
N SER A 2 8.41 0.92 -7.84
CA SER A 2 8.36 0.75 -6.40
C SER A 2 9.73 0.33 -5.82
N THR A 3 10.00 0.67 -4.56
CA THR A 3 11.20 0.18 -3.86
C THR A 3 11.18 -1.34 -3.69
N GLY A 4 9.99 -1.96 -3.65
CA GLY A 4 9.84 -3.42 -3.65
C GLY A 4 10.40 -4.08 -4.91
N ILE A 5 10.19 -3.49 -6.09
CA ILE A 5 10.79 -3.98 -7.34
C ILE A 5 12.29 -3.71 -7.36
N LEU A 6 12.72 -2.50 -7.00
CA LEU A 6 14.14 -2.13 -6.95
C LEU A 6 14.95 -3.05 -6.03
N ALA A 7 14.38 -3.45 -4.89
CA ALA A 7 15.01 -4.36 -3.93
C ALA A 7 14.96 -5.84 -4.34
N SER A 8 14.14 -6.21 -5.34
CA SER A 8 13.88 -7.63 -5.67
C SER A 8 14.92 -8.27 -6.59
N GLY A 9 15.80 -7.48 -7.20
CA GLY A 9 16.74 -7.96 -8.22
C GLY A 9 16.10 -8.28 -9.58
N ALA A 10 14.79 -8.04 -9.76
CA ALA A 10 14.10 -8.22 -11.03
C ALA A 10 14.60 -7.27 -12.14
N LEU A 11 15.26 -6.18 -11.76
CA LEU A 11 15.88 -5.24 -12.67
C LEU A 11 17.36 -5.08 -12.32
N ARG A 12 18.20 -5.14 -13.36
CA ARG A 12 19.64 -5.00 -13.25
C ARG A 12 20.07 -3.67 -13.87
N PHE A 13 20.89 -2.94 -13.14
CA PHE A 13 21.53 -1.72 -13.64
C PHE A 13 22.96 -2.06 -14.05
N PHE A 14 23.41 -1.52 -15.18
CA PHE A 14 24.79 -1.63 -15.62
C PHE A 14 25.33 -0.24 -16.02
N PRO A 15 26.38 0.28 -15.34
CA PRO A 15 27.00 -0.27 -14.12
C PRO A 15 26.00 -0.36 -12.95
N GLU A 16 26.39 -1.07 -11.90
CA GLU A 16 25.57 -1.16 -10.68
C GLU A 16 25.27 0.23 -10.09
N LEU A 17 24.15 0.33 -9.36
CA LEU A 17 23.80 1.56 -8.66
C LEU A 17 24.84 1.85 -7.56
N PRO A 18 25.16 3.13 -7.29
CA PRO A 18 26.02 3.49 -6.16
C PRO A 18 25.53 2.90 -4.83
N GLU A 19 26.44 2.59 -3.91
CA GLU A 19 26.12 1.99 -2.60
C GLU A 19 25.10 2.81 -1.80
N SER A 20 25.17 4.14 -1.87
CA SER A 20 24.19 5.05 -1.26
C SER A 20 22.77 4.79 -1.77
N LYS A 21 22.61 4.54 -3.07
CA LYS A 21 21.31 4.24 -3.69
C LYS A 21 20.79 2.87 -3.28
N GLN A 22 21.67 1.86 -3.24
CA GLN A 22 21.30 0.52 -2.78
C GLN A 22 20.85 0.54 -1.32
N SER A 23 21.57 1.27 -0.47
CA SER A 23 21.24 1.46 0.94
C SER A 23 19.89 2.16 1.12
N ALA A 24 19.62 3.22 0.34
CA ALA A 24 18.35 3.93 0.36
C ALA A 24 17.16 3.03 -0.04
N ILE A 25 17.34 2.18 -1.06
CA ILE A 25 16.33 1.19 -1.48
C ILE A 25 16.04 0.20 -0.35
N ALA A 26 17.07 -0.36 0.30
CA ALA A 26 16.91 -1.32 1.40
C ALA A 26 16.28 -0.68 2.66
N ALA A 27 16.52 0.60 2.88
CA ALA A 27 16.03 1.36 4.03
C ALA A 27 14.55 1.78 3.93
N LEU A 28 13.98 1.75 2.73
CA LEU A 28 12.60 2.18 2.43
C LEU A 28 11.75 1.02 1.88
N PRO A 29 11.58 -0.09 2.63
CA PRO A 29 10.75 -1.20 2.19
C PRO A 29 9.28 -0.78 2.02
N LEU A 30 8.54 -1.56 1.23
CA LEU A 30 7.09 -1.41 1.18
C LEU A 30 6.44 -2.17 2.33
N GLY A 31 5.52 -1.51 3.03
CA GLY A 31 4.56 -2.18 3.93
C GLY A 31 3.57 -3.04 3.15
N ASN A 32 2.67 -3.71 3.86
CA ASN A 32 1.50 -4.36 3.27
C ASN A 32 0.22 -3.82 3.90
N TYR A 33 -0.79 -3.62 3.06
CA TYR A 33 -2.06 -3.01 3.40
C TYR A 33 -3.08 -3.46 2.36
N ASN A 34 -3.93 -4.42 2.73
CA ASN A 34 -4.86 -5.06 1.80
C ASN A 34 -6.31 -4.76 2.15
N HIS A 35 -7.15 -4.74 1.12
CA HIS A 35 -8.59 -4.59 1.22
C HIS A 35 -9.26 -5.92 0.89
N VAL A 36 -10.21 -6.32 1.72
CA VAL A 36 -11.19 -7.37 1.44
C VAL A 36 -12.54 -6.70 1.33
N ARG A 37 -13.03 -6.53 0.10
CA ARG A 37 -14.27 -5.82 -0.20
C ARG A 37 -15.39 -6.80 -0.45
N PHE A 38 -16.53 -6.59 0.20
CA PHE A 38 -17.77 -7.33 -0.02
C PHE A 38 -18.83 -6.43 -0.66
N SER A 39 -19.49 -6.90 -1.72
CA SER A 39 -20.66 -6.24 -2.29
C SER A 39 -21.92 -6.57 -1.47
N ILE A 40 -22.74 -5.55 -1.20
CA ILE A 40 -23.95 -5.65 -0.38
C ILE A 40 -25.10 -4.86 -1.03
N ASP A 41 -26.31 -4.92 -0.45
CA ASP A 41 -27.39 -4.00 -0.81
C ASP A 41 -27.19 -2.61 -0.19
N ALA A 42 -27.55 -1.56 -0.96
CA ALA A 42 -27.45 -0.15 -0.54
C ALA A 42 -28.17 0.16 0.78
N LYS A 43 -29.24 -0.58 1.09
CA LYS A 43 -30.08 -0.36 2.27
C LYS A 43 -29.75 -1.30 3.45
N LEU A 44 -28.68 -2.09 3.35
CA LEU A 44 -28.33 -3.07 4.38
C LEU A 44 -28.04 -2.41 5.74
N PHE A 45 -27.34 -1.28 5.72
CA PHE A 45 -26.98 -0.53 6.92
C PHE A 45 -27.85 0.72 7.08
N PRO A 46 -28.34 1.00 8.29
CA PRO A 46 -28.93 2.29 8.65
C PRO A 46 -28.01 3.46 8.32
N ALA A 47 -28.60 4.62 8.00
CA ALA A 47 -27.86 5.81 7.58
C ALA A 47 -27.08 6.50 8.72
N ASP A 48 -27.42 6.18 9.97
CA ASP A 48 -26.85 6.75 11.19
C ASP A 48 -25.69 5.92 11.78
N LEU A 49 -25.30 4.82 11.12
CA LEU A 49 -24.13 4.05 11.54
C LEU A 49 -22.81 4.79 11.23
N PRO A 50 -21.78 4.63 12.09
CA PRO A 50 -20.46 5.13 11.78
C PRO A 50 -19.91 4.42 10.53
N GLU A 51 -19.27 5.18 9.64
CA GLU A 51 -18.63 4.63 8.43
C GLU A 51 -17.48 3.68 8.77
N ARG A 52 -16.93 3.76 9.98
CA ARG A 52 -15.71 3.05 10.40
C ARG A 52 -15.93 2.30 11.70
N VAL A 53 -15.64 1.01 11.70
CA VAL A 53 -15.65 0.17 12.89
C VAL A 53 -14.30 -0.53 13.02
N LEU A 54 -13.65 -0.40 14.17
CA LEU A 54 -12.43 -1.13 14.48
C LEU A 54 -12.80 -2.43 15.20
N VAL A 55 -12.40 -3.57 14.64
CA VAL A 55 -12.55 -4.87 15.29
C VAL A 55 -11.18 -5.31 15.76
N GLU A 56 -11.02 -5.45 17.07
CA GLU A 56 -9.86 -6.09 17.66
C GLU A 56 -10.02 -7.60 17.47
N ALA A 57 -9.11 -8.19 16.69
CA ALA A 57 -8.94 -9.63 16.65
C ALA A 57 -7.80 -10.01 17.60
N ASP A 58 -7.76 -11.27 18.01
CA ASP A 58 -6.67 -11.79 18.85
C ASP A 58 -5.30 -11.51 18.19
N PHE A 59 -4.27 -11.23 19.01
CA PHE A 59 -2.87 -11.02 18.62
C PHE A 59 -2.54 -9.72 17.85
N ASP A 60 -2.99 -8.54 18.32
CA ASP A 60 -2.62 -7.22 17.78
C ASP A 60 -2.87 -7.07 16.26
N SER A 61 -3.91 -7.74 15.76
CA SER A 61 -4.23 -7.79 14.34
C SER A 61 -5.58 -7.13 14.05
N PRO A 62 -5.71 -5.80 14.27
CA PRO A 62 -6.98 -5.12 14.11
C PRO A 62 -7.44 -5.13 12.66
N ILE A 63 -8.75 -5.31 12.46
CA ILE A 63 -9.40 -5.17 11.18
C ILE A 63 -10.22 -3.89 11.21
N LEU A 64 -9.90 -2.94 10.33
CA LEU A 64 -10.70 -1.74 10.15
C LEU A 64 -11.77 -2.00 9.10
N ILE A 65 -13.03 -1.94 9.52
CA ILE A 65 -14.19 -2.15 8.65
C ILE A 65 -14.71 -0.79 8.21
N TYR A 66 -14.77 -0.58 6.90
CA TYR A 66 -15.51 0.51 6.28
C TYR A 66 -16.88 0.06 5.83
N LEU A 67 -17.92 0.68 6.39
CA LEU A 67 -19.31 0.49 6.01
C LEU A 67 -19.68 1.53 4.96
N ARG A 68 -20.04 1.08 3.77
CA ARG A 68 -20.46 1.93 2.65
C ARG A 68 -19.53 3.12 2.42
N PRO A 69 -18.20 2.90 2.28
CA PRO A 69 -17.25 3.99 2.14
C PRO A 69 -17.63 4.88 0.96
N TYR A 70 -17.67 6.19 1.17
CA TYR A 70 -18.11 7.17 0.15
C TYR A 70 -19.51 6.93 -0.44
N GLY A 71 -20.38 6.21 0.28
CA GLY A 71 -21.74 5.86 -0.16
C GLY A 71 -21.83 4.65 -1.09
N PHE A 72 -20.72 3.94 -1.35
CA PHE A 72 -20.73 2.74 -2.19
C PHE A 72 -21.46 1.57 -1.53
N ASP A 73 -22.06 0.70 -2.34
CA ASP A 73 -22.79 -0.48 -1.87
C ASP A 73 -21.83 -1.64 -1.56
N CYS A 74 -20.90 -1.38 -0.65
CA CYS A 74 -19.91 -2.35 -0.21
C CYS A 74 -19.50 -2.15 1.24
N VAL A 75 -18.95 -3.22 1.80
CA VAL A 75 -18.15 -3.18 3.03
C VAL A 75 -16.71 -3.48 2.66
N THR A 76 -15.75 -2.86 3.33
CA THR A 76 -14.32 -3.16 3.12
C THR A 76 -13.65 -3.44 4.45
N GLY A 77 -13.15 -4.65 4.64
CA GLY A 77 -12.20 -4.95 5.71
C GLY A 77 -10.79 -4.61 5.29
N ILE A 78 -10.10 -3.85 6.13
CA ILE A 78 -8.72 -3.44 5.92
C ILE A 78 -7.84 -4.21 6.89
N VAL A 79 -6.83 -4.85 6.33
CA VAL A 79 -5.80 -5.58 7.06
C VAL A 79 -4.43 -5.03 6.70
N ALA A 80 -3.53 -4.92 7.67
CA ALA A 80 -2.23 -4.30 7.48
C ALA A 80 -1.09 -5.10 8.14
N GLY A 81 0.14 -4.72 7.79
CA GLY A 81 1.35 -5.25 8.43
C GLY A 81 1.53 -6.76 8.24
N ARG A 82 2.05 -7.43 9.28
CA ARG A 82 2.30 -8.88 9.26
C ARG A 82 1.02 -9.71 9.07
N TYR A 83 -0.11 -9.21 9.57
CA TYR A 83 -1.38 -9.90 9.43
C TYR A 83 -1.86 -9.90 7.97
N ALA A 84 -1.71 -8.77 7.26
CA ALA A 84 -1.96 -8.74 5.82
C ALA A 84 -1.06 -9.70 5.04
N ASP A 85 0.23 -9.78 5.41
CA ASP A 85 1.17 -10.73 4.79
C ASP A 85 0.77 -12.20 5.05
N TRP A 86 0.26 -12.51 6.24
CA TRP A 86 -0.22 -13.86 6.58
C TRP A 86 -1.49 -14.21 5.80
N LEU A 87 -2.52 -13.35 5.86
CA LEU A 87 -3.79 -13.55 5.15
C LEU A 87 -3.60 -13.72 3.64
N GLU A 88 -2.73 -12.90 3.03
CA GLU A 88 -2.45 -12.99 1.61
C GLU A 88 -1.83 -14.35 1.22
N ARG A 89 -1.04 -14.97 2.12
CA ARG A 89 -0.48 -16.33 1.92
C ARG A 89 -1.49 -17.44 2.16
N SER A 90 -2.38 -17.26 3.13
CA SER A 90 -3.52 -18.14 3.39
C SER A 90 -4.48 -18.20 2.20
N GLY A 91 -4.58 -17.10 1.45
CA GLY A 91 -5.33 -17.02 0.20
C GLY A 91 -6.69 -16.33 0.35
N PRO A 92 -7.37 -16.11 -0.78
CA PRO A 92 -8.54 -15.23 -0.82
C PRO A 92 -9.75 -15.80 -0.06
N VAL A 93 -9.93 -17.13 -0.04
CA VAL A 93 -11.06 -17.75 0.67
C VAL A 93 -10.93 -17.51 2.18
N GLU A 94 -9.78 -17.83 2.76
CA GLU A 94 -9.53 -17.62 4.19
C GLU A 94 -9.54 -16.13 4.57
N SER A 95 -8.97 -15.27 3.72
CA SER A 95 -9.05 -13.82 3.88
C SER A 95 -10.48 -13.28 3.91
N ALA A 96 -11.37 -13.81 3.08
CA ALA A 96 -12.77 -13.46 3.11
C ALA A 96 -13.45 -13.93 4.40
N GLU A 97 -13.21 -15.17 4.83
CA GLU A 97 -13.83 -15.73 6.03
C GLU A 97 -13.42 -14.96 7.29
N VAL A 98 -12.15 -14.59 7.43
CA VAL A 98 -11.68 -13.77 8.56
C VAL A 98 -12.40 -12.43 8.65
N VAL A 99 -12.61 -11.73 7.52
CA VAL A 99 -13.31 -10.44 7.54
C VAL A 99 -14.82 -10.64 7.74
N LYS A 100 -15.40 -11.73 7.24
CA LYS A 100 -16.80 -12.09 7.53
C LYS A 100 -17.01 -12.40 9.01
N GLU A 101 -16.06 -13.04 9.66
CA GLU A 101 -16.09 -13.30 11.11
C GLU A 101 -16.03 -11.98 11.89
N ALA A 102 -15.13 -11.07 11.52
CA ALA A 102 -15.08 -9.73 12.10
C ALA A 102 -16.37 -8.91 11.87
N LEU A 103 -17.04 -9.07 10.73
CA LEU A 103 -18.35 -8.47 10.51
C LEU A 103 -19.43 -9.12 11.39
N SER A 104 -19.39 -10.43 11.52
CA SER A 104 -20.35 -11.20 12.32
C SER A 104 -20.24 -10.88 13.81
N SER A 105 -19.04 -10.61 14.33
CA SER A 105 -18.85 -10.24 15.72
C SER A 105 -19.44 -8.88 16.08
N VAL A 106 -19.57 -7.97 15.10
CA VAL A 106 -20.16 -6.64 15.28
C VAL A 106 -21.66 -6.63 15.01
N PHE A 107 -22.11 -7.25 13.90
CA PHE A 107 -23.48 -7.11 13.39
C PHE A 107 -24.33 -8.38 13.53
N GLY A 108 -23.78 -9.45 14.09
CA GLY A 108 -24.41 -10.77 14.14
C GLY A 108 -24.22 -11.56 12.84
N HIS A 109 -24.31 -12.89 12.95
CA HIS A 109 -23.95 -13.81 11.87
C HIS A 109 -24.82 -13.68 10.60
N ASP A 110 -26.05 -13.17 10.73
CA ASP A 110 -26.94 -12.95 9.58
C ASP A 110 -26.36 -11.96 8.55
N ILE A 111 -25.42 -11.10 8.94
CA ILE A 111 -24.80 -10.12 8.03
C ILE A 111 -24.14 -10.78 6.81
N VAL A 112 -23.61 -11.99 6.99
CA VAL A 112 -22.89 -12.73 5.94
C VAL A 112 -23.84 -13.13 4.80
N ARG A 113 -25.13 -13.33 5.09
CA ARG A 113 -26.15 -13.68 4.08
C ARG A 113 -26.41 -12.55 3.08
N HIS A 114 -26.04 -11.32 3.43
CA HIS A 114 -26.21 -10.15 2.57
C HIS A 114 -24.99 -9.87 1.68
N ILE A 115 -23.92 -10.68 1.79
CA ILE A 115 -22.73 -10.57 0.95
C ILE A 115 -22.99 -11.25 -0.39
N LYS A 116 -22.89 -10.50 -1.48
CA LYS A 116 -23.15 -10.96 -2.85
C LYS A 116 -21.90 -11.43 -3.59
N GLY A 117 -20.73 -11.09 -3.07
CA GLY A 117 -19.44 -11.44 -3.65
C GLY A 117 -18.31 -10.62 -3.04
N ASP A 118 -17.08 -11.05 -3.28
CA ASP A 118 -15.89 -10.41 -2.74
C ASP A 118 -14.87 -10.02 -3.82
N ARG A 119 -14.05 -9.02 -3.52
CA ARG A 119 -12.86 -8.61 -4.27
C ARG A 119 -11.77 -8.21 -3.31
N GLN A 120 -10.56 -8.66 -3.56
CA GLN A 120 -9.47 -8.51 -2.60
C GLN A 120 -8.20 -8.01 -3.29
N SER A 121 -7.40 -7.21 -2.58
CA SER A 121 -6.05 -6.88 -3.01
C SER A 121 -5.03 -7.85 -2.41
N ALA A 122 -3.93 -8.05 -3.13
CA ALA A 122 -2.80 -8.87 -2.73
C ALA A 122 -1.51 -8.13 -3.14
N TRP A 123 -1.23 -7.01 -2.48
CA TRP A 123 -0.17 -6.09 -2.93
C TRP A 123 1.23 -6.68 -2.79
N ARG A 124 1.46 -7.55 -1.79
CA ARG A 124 2.78 -8.15 -1.56
C ARG A 124 3.18 -9.12 -2.68
N GLY A 125 2.23 -9.91 -3.15
CA GLY A 125 2.35 -10.91 -4.20
C GLY A 125 2.24 -10.31 -5.60
N ASN A 126 1.81 -9.06 -5.74
CA ASN A 126 1.77 -8.37 -7.02
C ASN A 126 3.19 -8.25 -7.62
N PRO A 127 3.46 -8.87 -8.79
CA PRO A 127 4.82 -8.94 -9.35
C PRO A 127 5.36 -7.60 -9.85
N PHE A 128 4.52 -6.58 -9.96
CA PHE A 128 4.89 -5.24 -10.43
C PHE A 128 5.10 -4.23 -9.30
N VAL A 129 4.76 -4.57 -8.05
CA VAL A 129 4.83 -3.63 -6.92
C VAL A 129 5.51 -4.25 -5.69
N ARG A 130 5.17 -5.49 -5.33
CA ARG A 130 5.75 -6.25 -4.20
C ARG A 130 5.53 -5.62 -2.80
N GLY A 131 4.39 -4.96 -2.63
CA GLY A 131 3.94 -4.31 -1.39
C GLY A 131 3.03 -3.12 -1.71
N ALA A 132 2.51 -2.49 -0.66
CA ALA A 132 1.58 -1.38 -0.78
C ALA A 132 2.30 -0.03 -1.01
N TYR A 133 2.91 0.52 0.04
CA TYR A 133 3.60 1.82 0.00
C TYR A 133 4.78 1.86 0.96
N SER A 134 5.71 2.78 0.74
CA SER A 134 6.99 2.82 1.44
C SER A 134 6.85 3.19 2.92
N SER A 135 7.65 2.53 3.75
CA SER A 135 7.86 2.92 5.14
C SER A 135 9.35 2.97 5.39
N ALA A 136 9.81 4.04 6.03
CA ALA A 136 11.20 4.10 6.47
C ALA A 136 11.43 3.12 7.62
N ARG A 137 12.56 2.40 7.59
CA ARG A 137 13.05 1.70 8.78
C ARG A 137 13.34 2.73 9.90
N PRO A 138 13.31 2.32 11.18
CA PRO A 138 13.65 3.20 12.28
C PRO A 138 14.97 3.95 12.05
N GLY A 139 14.96 5.28 12.20
CA GLY A 139 16.11 6.16 11.98
C GLY A 139 16.48 6.45 10.51
N GLN A 140 15.79 5.85 9.53
CA GLN A 140 16.16 5.93 8.11
C GLN A 140 15.30 6.89 7.28
N PHE A 141 14.62 7.84 7.93
CA PHE A 141 13.76 8.81 7.22
C PHE A 141 14.51 9.61 6.14
N HIS A 142 15.76 10.00 6.43
CA HIS A 142 16.61 10.78 5.52
C HIS A 142 16.89 10.07 4.19
N GLN A 143 16.78 8.73 4.12
CA GLN A 143 17.05 7.95 2.92
C GLN A 143 16.09 8.25 1.76
N ARG A 144 14.95 8.91 2.01
CA ARG A 144 14.02 9.35 0.96
C ARG A 144 14.66 10.39 0.03
N GLU A 145 15.46 11.29 0.61
CA GLU A 145 16.22 12.28 -0.16
C GLU A 145 17.28 11.59 -1.00
N VAL A 146 18.10 10.72 -0.38
CA VAL A 146 19.11 9.90 -1.06
C VAL A 146 18.48 9.07 -2.19
N LEU A 147 17.31 8.47 -1.98
CA LEU A 147 16.60 7.72 -3.03
C LEU A 147 16.23 8.62 -4.22
N GLY A 148 15.85 9.87 -3.97
CA GLY A 148 15.48 10.87 -4.99
C GLY A 148 16.66 11.56 -5.70
N GLU A 149 17.90 11.30 -5.30
CA GLU A 149 19.10 11.83 -5.98
C GLU A 149 19.26 11.24 -7.39
N THR A 150 19.74 12.07 -8.31
CA THR A 150 20.07 11.62 -9.68
C THR A 150 21.37 10.83 -9.66
N VAL A 151 21.49 9.82 -10.52
CA VAL A 151 22.75 9.09 -10.73
C VAL A 151 23.34 9.50 -12.08
N ALA A 152 24.57 10.04 -12.02
CA ALA A 152 25.39 10.44 -13.17
C ALA A 152 24.65 11.33 -14.19
N ASP A 153 23.75 12.19 -13.73
CA ASP A 153 22.90 13.08 -14.54
C ASP A 153 22.13 12.39 -15.68
N ARG A 154 21.92 11.07 -15.54
CA ARG A 154 21.32 10.20 -16.58
C ARG A 154 20.16 9.38 -16.06
N LEU A 155 20.20 8.96 -14.80
CA LEU A 155 19.15 8.16 -14.18
C LEU A 155 18.47 8.96 -13.06
N PHE A 156 17.19 9.23 -13.26
CA PHE A 156 16.39 10.06 -12.36
C PHE A 156 15.36 9.20 -11.63
N PHE A 157 15.15 9.47 -10.35
CA PHE A 157 14.24 8.73 -9.48
C PHE A 157 13.08 9.60 -9.06
N ALA A 158 11.88 9.02 -9.13
CA ALA A 158 10.63 9.61 -8.67
C ALA A 158 9.69 8.52 -8.14
N GLY A 159 8.70 8.94 -7.37
CA GLY A 159 7.72 8.09 -6.71
C GLY A 159 7.48 8.55 -5.28
N GLU A 160 6.42 8.04 -4.66
CA GLU A 160 6.07 8.44 -3.28
C GLU A 160 7.25 8.26 -2.30
N ALA A 161 8.07 7.23 -2.51
CA ALA A 161 9.18 6.90 -1.63
C ALA A 161 10.28 7.97 -1.58
N THR A 162 10.37 8.84 -2.59
CA THR A 162 11.38 9.92 -2.67
C THR A 162 10.89 11.24 -2.07
N SER A 163 9.65 11.31 -1.57
CA SER A 163 9.07 12.54 -1.01
C SER A 163 9.31 12.61 0.50
N LEU A 164 9.91 13.69 1.00
CA LEU A 164 10.07 13.93 2.44
C LEU A 164 8.74 14.28 3.13
N ASN A 165 7.90 15.06 2.45
CA ASN A 165 6.69 15.63 3.07
C ASN A 165 5.41 14.84 2.76
N HIS A 166 5.41 14.04 1.69
CA HIS A 166 4.20 13.41 1.16
C HIS A 166 4.44 11.96 0.72
N PHE A 167 5.30 11.22 1.44
CA PHE A 167 5.48 9.80 1.20
C PHE A 167 4.18 9.01 1.42
N SER A 168 4.09 7.85 0.78
CA SER A 168 2.95 6.93 0.81
C SER A 168 1.65 7.51 0.23
N THR A 169 1.74 8.53 -0.62
CA THR A 169 0.57 9.21 -1.21
C THR A 169 0.66 9.37 -2.73
N CYS A 170 -0.50 9.45 -3.38
CA CYS A 170 -0.59 9.69 -4.81
C CYS A 170 -0.07 11.09 -5.20
N HIS A 171 -0.41 12.13 -4.43
CA HIS A 171 0.05 13.50 -4.73
C HIS A 171 1.56 13.63 -4.50
N GLY A 172 2.14 12.96 -3.50
CA GLY A 172 3.60 12.90 -3.33
C GLY A 172 4.31 12.24 -4.53
N ALA A 173 3.75 11.15 -5.07
CA ALA A 173 4.25 10.54 -6.29
C ALA A 173 4.19 11.52 -7.48
N LYS A 174 3.07 12.23 -7.66
CA LYS A 174 2.94 13.26 -8.71
C LYS A 174 4.01 14.35 -8.58
N MET A 175 4.13 14.97 -7.40
CA MET A 175 5.06 16.08 -7.16
C MET A 175 6.53 15.66 -7.34
N SER A 176 6.90 14.45 -6.88
CA SER A 176 8.24 13.92 -7.13
C SER A 176 8.52 13.68 -8.62
N GLY A 177 7.50 13.27 -9.40
CA GLY A 177 7.59 13.17 -10.85
C GLY A 177 7.86 14.51 -11.52
N GLU A 178 7.11 15.56 -11.16
CA GLU A 178 7.34 16.92 -11.66
C GLU A 178 8.73 17.44 -11.30
N LEU A 179 9.24 17.13 -10.11
CA LEU A 179 10.60 17.47 -9.71
C LEU A 179 11.65 16.74 -10.54
N ALA A 180 11.47 15.44 -10.79
CA ALA A 180 12.39 14.67 -11.63
C ALA A 180 12.41 15.20 -13.07
N VAL A 181 11.26 15.59 -13.63
CA VAL A 181 11.20 16.23 -14.96
C VAL A 181 12.01 17.53 -14.99
N ARG A 182 11.90 18.38 -13.96
CA ARG A 182 12.73 19.60 -13.87
C ARG A 182 14.23 19.27 -13.86
N LYS A 183 14.66 18.23 -13.13
CA LYS A 183 16.05 17.77 -13.12
C LYS A 183 16.50 17.26 -14.50
N VAL A 184 15.65 16.50 -15.19
CA VAL A 184 15.91 16.03 -16.57
C VAL A 184 16.09 17.21 -17.51
N LEU A 185 15.20 18.20 -17.46
CA LEU A 185 15.30 19.40 -18.32
C LEU A 185 16.63 20.12 -18.11
N VAL A 186 17.05 20.34 -16.86
CA VAL A 186 18.35 20.95 -16.57
C VAL A 186 19.50 20.13 -17.17
N ALA A 187 19.51 18.81 -16.97
CA ALA A 187 20.58 17.94 -17.45
C ALA A 187 20.69 17.88 -18.99
N ILE A 188 19.58 17.97 -19.73
CA ILE A 188 19.61 17.95 -21.20
C ILE A 188 19.87 19.32 -21.84
N THR A 189 19.66 20.41 -21.09
CA THR A 189 19.95 21.77 -21.56
C THR A 189 21.27 22.33 -21.04
N ALA A 190 21.92 21.64 -20.11
CA ALA A 190 23.24 22.02 -19.62
C ALA A 190 24.26 21.93 -20.77
N PRO A 191 25.09 22.98 -20.97
CA PRO A 191 26.08 23.03 -22.05
C PRO A 191 27.22 22.00 -21.89
#